data_AF-A0A957MFE8-F1
#
_entry.id   AF-A0A957MFE8-F1
#
_cell.length_a   1.000
_cell.length_b   1.000
_cell.length_c   1.000
_cell.angle_alpha   90.00
_cell.angle_beta   90.00
_cell.angle_gamma   90.00
#
_symmetry.space_group_name_H-M   'P 1'
#
loop_
_entity.id
_entity.type
_entity.pdbx_description
1 polymer ?
#
loop_
_entity_poly.entity_id
_entity_poly.type
_entity_poly.pdbx_seq_one_letter_code
_entity_poly.pdbx_strand_id
1 'polypeptide(L)'
;DRLDDREKRWKFSTGDLAERKLWDDYTAAYTAVLEQTSTEHAPWYIVPANRKWYRDLVISHAIIGALEGLDMRYPECEPGLDDIVIE
;
A
#
# COMPACT_ATOMS: atom_id res chain seq x y z
N ASP A 1 17.03 -16.45 -0.31
CA ASP A 1 15.60 -16.44 -0.71
C ASP A 1 15.31 -16.41 -2.21
N ARG A 2 15.56 -15.35 -2.99
CA ARG A 2 15.15 -15.33 -4.42
C ARG A 2 16.03 -16.19 -5.35
N LEU A 3 17.33 -16.20 -5.12
CA LEU A 3 18.29 -17.02 -5.89
C LEU A 3 18.25 -18.50 -5.46
N ASP A 4 18.07 -18.73 -4.16
CA ASP A 4 18.13 -20.09 -3.58
C ASP A 4 16.84 -20.89 -3.85
N ASP A 5 15.69 -20.21 -3.93
CA ASP A 5 14.39 -20.81 -4.19
C ASP A 5 14.09 -20.85 -5.70
N ARG A 6 14.04 -22.07 -6.26
CA ARG A 6 13.79 -22.30 -7.70
C ARG A 6 12.49 -21.68 -8.20
N GLU A 7 11.45 -21.62 -7.36
CA GLU A 7 10.15 -21.06 -7.73
C GLU A 7 10.16 -19.53 -7.80
N LYS A 8 11.17 -18.88 -7.20
CA LYS A 8 11.30 -17.42 -7.13
C LYS A 8 12.37 -16.86 -8.05
N ARG A 9 13.21 -17.69 -8.66
CA ARG A 9 14.34 -17.25 -9.50
C ARG A 9 13.93 -16.36 -10.68
N TRP A 10 12.76 -16.59 -11.25
CA TRP A 10 12.24 -15.76 -12.35
C TRP A 10 12.06 -14.28 -11.96
N LYS A 11 11.96 -13.97 -10.64
CA LYS A 11 11.85 -12.60 -10.10
C LYS A 11 13.22 -11.94 -9.86
N PHE A 12 14.32 -12.66 -10.05
CA PHE A 12 15.65 -12.14 -9.82
C PHE A 12 16.23 -11.60 -11.12
N SER A 13 16.68 -10.35 -11.11
CA SER A 13 17.44 -9.76 -12.20
C SER A 13 18.89 -9.54 -11.74
N THR A 14 19.85 -9.82 -12.62
CA THR A 14 21.25 -9.46 -12.34
C THR A 14 21.44 -7.95 -12.23
N GLY A 15 20.56 -7.15 -12.85
CA GLY A 15 20.53 -5.70 -12.71
C GLY A 15 20.30 -5.24 -11.26
N ASP A 16 19.55 -5.99 -10.45
CA ASP A 16 19.27 -5.67 -9.05
C ASP A 16 20.55 -5.50 -8.22
N LEU A 17 21.65 -6.16 -8.62
CA LEU A 17 22.95 -6.05 -7.94
C LEU A 17 23.67 -4.73 -8.25
N ALA A 18 23.47 -4.17 -9.45
CA ALA A 18 24.01 -2.85 -9.79
C ALA A 18 23.26 -1.77 -9.01
N GLU A 19 21.92 -1.84 -8.99
CA GLU A 19 21.09 -0.89 -8.24
C GLU A 19 21.34 -0.96 -6.73
N ARG A 20 21.59 -2.16 -6.19
CA ARG A 20 21.94 -2.33 -4.77
C ARG A 20 23.20 -1.54 -4.37
N LYS A 21 24.14 -1.30 -5.28
CA LYS A 21 25.33 -0.49 -5.00
C LYS A 21 25.00 1.00 -4.85
N LEU A 22 23.87 1.44 -5.39
CA LEU A 22 23.37 2.82 -5.34
C LEU A 22 22.43 3.06 -4.15
N TRP A 23 22.51 2.23 -3.10
CA TRP A 23 21.61 2.29 -1.95
C TRP A 23 21.51 3.69 -1.32
N ASP A 24 22.65 4.36 -1.14
CA ASP A 24 22.71 5.68 -0.54
C ASP A 24 22.08 6.75 -1.44
N ASP A 25 22.32 6.66 -2.75
CA ASP A 25 21.72 7.57 -3.75
C ASP A 25 20.19 7.40 -3.82
N TYR A 26 19.69 6.16 -3.82
CA TYR A 26 18.26 5.88 -3.75
C TYR A 26 17.64 6.38 -2.45
N THR A 27 18.33 6.20 -1.31
CA THR A 27 17.86 6.68 -0.02
C THR A 27 17.74 8.21 -0.01
N ALA A 28 18.75 8.91 -0.54
CA ALA A 28 18.72 10.36 -0.68
C ALA A 28 17.57 10.83 -1.59
N ALA A 29 17.38 10.16 -2.74
CA ALA A 29 16.29 10.48 -3.67
C ALA A 29 14.90 10.27 -3.03
N TYR A 30 14.69 9.15 -2.32
CA TYR A 30 13.43 8.89 -1.61
C TYR A 30 13.17 9.94 -0.53
N THR A 31 14.17 10.29 0.29
CA THR A 31 14.03 11.34 1.31
C THR A 31 13.64 12.66 0.67
N ALA A 32 14.30 13.07 -0.41
CA ALA A 32 13.99 14.32 -1.10
C ALA A 32 12.54 14.35 -1.62
N VAL A 33 12.03 13.24 -2.17
CA VAL A 33 10.63 13.13 -2.61
C VAL A 33 9.67 13.24 -1.43
N LEU A 34 9.94 12.52 -0.34
CA LEU A 34 9.07 12.52 0.84
C LEU A 34 8.99 13.91 1.49
N GLU A 35 10.12 14.59 1.63
CA GLU A 35 10.20 15.95 2.18
C GLU A 35 9.45 16.98 1.34
N GLN A 36 9.52 16.86 0.01
CA GLN A 36 8.96 17.86 -0.90
C GLN A 36 7.49 17.62 -1.26
N THR A 37 7.00 16.38 -1.15
CA THR A 37 5.69 16.01 -1.70
C THR A 37 4.70 15.47 -0.68
N SER A 38 5.13 15.21 0.56
CA SER A 38 4.20 14.84 1.63
C SER A 38 3.45 16.07 2.12
N THR A 39 2.16 16.16 1.78
CA THR A 39 1.29 17.29 2.15
C THR A 39 0.11 16.84 2.99
N GLU A 40 -0.60 17.77 3.62
CA GLU A 40 -1.74 17.46 4.49
C GLU A 40 -2.86 16.69 3.75
N HIS A 41 -3.16 17.07 2.51
CA HIS A 41 -4.21 16.42 1.72
C HIS A 41 -3.72 15.16 0.99
N ALA A 42 -2.41 14.96 0.87
CA ALA A 42 -1.78 13.81 0.23
C ALA A 42 -0.51 13.39 1.01
N PRO A 43 -0.66 12.79 2.20
CA PRO A 43 0.47 12.44 3.05
C PRO A 43 1.17 11.16 2.57
N TRP A 44 2.50 11.13 2.68
CA TRP A 44 3.28 9.91 2.59
C TRP A 44 3.45 9.24 3.95
N TYR A 45 3.47 7.91 3.97
CA TYR A 45 3.71 7.11 5.17
C TYR A 45 4.96 6.25 5.02
N ILE A 46 5.89 6.34 5.98
CA ILE A 46 7.07 5.46 6.04
C ILE A 46 6.67 4.19 6.81
N VAL A 47 6.60 3.05 6.11
CA VAL A 47 6.19 1.76 6.70
C VAL A 47 7.40 0.83 6.93
N PRO A 48 7.69 0.41 8.18
CA PRO A 48 8.74 -0.56 8.45
C PRO A 48 8.43 -1.93 7.82
N ALA A 49 9.12 -2.27 6.74
CA ALA A 49 8.75 -3.41 5.88
C ALA A 49 9.58 -4.69 6.07
N ASN A 50 10.56 -4.72 6.98
CA ASN A 50 11.42 -5.89 7.19
C ASN A 50 10.64 -7.13 7.63
N ARG A 51 9.53 -6.96 8.35
CA ARG A 51 8.60 -8.04 8.74
C ARG A 51 7.31 -7.91 7.95
N LYS A 52 7.04 -8.88 7.06
CA LYS A 52 5.88 -8.84 6.14
C LYS A 52 4.54 -8.65 6.87
N TRP A 53 4.29 -9.40 7.94
CA TRP A 53 3.04 -9.28 8.70
C TRP A 53 2.85 -7.89 9.32
N TYR A 54 3.93 -7.24 9.74
CA TYR A 54 3.86 -5.91 10.35
C TYR A 54 3.61 -4.82 9.30
N ARG A 55 4.29 -4.93 8.15
CA ARG A 55 3.99 -4.11 6.97
C ARG A 55 2.50 -4.19 6.62
N ASP A 56 1.98 -5.41 6.53
CA ASP A 56 0.58 -5.64 6.16
C ASP A 56 -0.37 -5.00 7.18
N LEU A 57 -0.09 -5.17 8.48
CA LEU A 57 -0.86 -4.54 9.56
C LEU A 57 -0.90 -3.01 9.48
N VAL A 58 0.27 -2.37 9.28
CA VAL A 58 0.38 -0.91 9.24
C VAL A 58 -0.33 -0.34 8.01
N ILE A 59 -0.14 -0.96 6.83
CA ILE A 59 -0.82 -0.54 5.60
C ILE A 59 -2.34 -0.68 5.75
N SER A 60 -2.82 -1.80 6.28
CA SER A 60 -4.25 -2.01 6.51
C SER A 60 -4.85 -0.94 7.43
N HIS A 61 -4.18 -0.59 8.53
CA HIS A 61 -4.64 0.47 9.43
C HIS A 61 -4.71 1.83 8.73
N ALA A 62 -3.70 2.20 7.95
CA ALA A 62 -3.70 3.46 7.23
C ALA A 62 -4.86 3.57 6.22
N ILE A 63 -5.14 2.49 5.49
CA ILE A 63 -6.25 2.43 4.53
C ILE A 63 -7.59 2.48 5.25
N ILE A 64 -7.77 1.70 6.33
CA ILE A 64 -9.01 1.70 7.11
C ILE A 64 -9.29 3.09 7.67
N GLY A 65 -8.30 3.73 8.31
CA GLY A 65 -8.49 5.08 8.84
C GLY A 65 -8.85 6.11 7.77
N ALA A 66 -8.27 6.00 6.57
CA ALA A 66 -8.65 6.85 5.44
C ALA A 66 -10.10 6.61 4.98
N LEU A 67 -10.53 5.34 4.89
CA LEU A 67 -11.90 4.99 4.47
C LEU A 67 -12.95 5.34 5.53
N GLU A 68 -12.65 5.14 6.82
CA GLU A 68 -13.52 5.53 7.94
C GLU A 68 -13.72 7.06 7.97
N GLY A 69 -12.67 7.83 7.67
CA GLY A 69 -12.75 9.29 7.58
C GLY A 69 -13.66 9.82 6.46
N LEU A 70 -14.07 8.98 5.52
CA LEU A 70 -15.01 9.38 4.45
C LEU A 70 -16.49 9.37 4.89
N ASP A 71 -16.82 8.82 6.06
CA ASP A 71 -18.21 8.60 6.55
C ASP A 71 -19.15 8.04 5.46
N MET A 72 -18.67 7.03 4.72
CA MET A 72 -19.43 6.42 3.64
C MET A 72 -20.66 5.69 4.18
N ARG A 73 -21.80 5.87 3.50
CA ARG A 73 -23.06 5.19 3.81
C ARG A 73 -23.62 4.53 2.57
N TYR A 74 -24.36 3.44 2.77
CA TYR A 74 -25.20 2.91 1.71
C TYR A 74 -26.26 3.96 1.32
N PRO A 75 -26.63 4.04 0.03
CA PRO A 75 -27.75 4.86 -0.39
C PRO A 75 -29.03 4.35 0.25
N GLU A 76 -30.03 5.23 0.37
CA GLU A 76 -31.36 4.83 0.81
C GLU A 76 -31.96 3.82 -0.18
N CYS A 77 -32.69 2.85 0.36
CA CYS A 77 -33.48 1.92 -0.45
C CYS A 77 -34.66 2.66 -1.10
N GLU A 78 -35.07 2.19 -2.28
CA GLU A 78 -36.32 2.69 -2.88
C GLU A 78 -37.50 2.41 -1.93
N PRO A 79 -38.43 3.36 -1.74
CA PRO A 79 -39.59 3.14 -0.90
C PRO A 79 -40.44 1.96 -1.41
N GLY A 80 -40.89 1.10 -0.50
CA GLY A 80 -41.81 -0.01 -0.83
C GLY A 80 -41.15 -1.29 -1.35
N LEU A 81 -39.81 -1.41 -1.29
CA LEU A 81 -39.12 -2.65 -1.64
C LEU A 81 -39.49 -3.83 -0.71
N ASP A 82 -39.86 -3.56 0.54
CA ASP A 82 -40.27 -4.58 1.52
C ASP A 82 -41.54 -5.34 1.10
N ASP A 83 -42.37 -4.74 0.24
CA ASP A 83 -43.63 -5.30 -0.24
C ASP A 83 -43.50 -6.06 -1.58
N ILE A 84 -42.31 -6.06 -2.20
CA ILE A 84 -42.07 -6.71 -3.49
C ILE A 84 -41.77 -8.20 -3.29
N VAL A 85 -42.57 -9.05 -3.93
CA VAL A 85 -42.33 -10.50 -4.01
C VAL A 85 -41.76 -10.83 -5.39
N ILE A 86 -40.61 -11.52 -5.42
CA ILE A 86 -40.00 -12.03 -6.65
C ILE A 86 -40.45 -13.49 -6.85
N GLU A 87 -41.08 -13.79 -7.99
CA GLU A 87 -41.46 -15.15 -8.40
C GLU A 87 -40.29 -15.92 -9.05
#